data_AF-A0A502G4U1-F1
#
_entry.id   AF-A0A502G4U1-F1
#
_cell.length_a   1.000
_cell.length_b   1.000
_cell.length_c   1.000
_cell.angle_alpha   90.00
_cell.angle_beta   90.00
_cell.angle_gamma   90.00
#
_symmetry.space_group_name_H-M   'P 1'
#
loop_
_entity.id
_entity.type
_entity.pdbx_description
1 polymer ?
#
loop_
_entity_poly.entity_id
_entity_poly.type
_entity_poly.pdbx_seq_one_letter_code
_entity_poly.pdbx_strand_id
1 'polypeptide(L)' 'MLNTNPQPNPVREAQINNRLGQIHRRLAEIAAIEAKAALVGGYGSKGEFDPERQRLIEETDRLLDELAAIGGTLPFEPKP' A
#
# COMPACT_ATOMS: atom_id res chain seq x y z
N MET A 1 3.23 9.13 36.07
CA MET A 1 3.82 9.16 34.71
C MET A 1 2.89 8.36 33.82
N LEU A 2 2.28 8.98 32.81
CA LEU A 2 1.40 8.26 31.86
C LEU A 2 2.30 7.45 30.93
N ASN A 3 2.03 6.15 30.84
CA ASN A 3 2.69 5.25 29.91
C ASN A 3 2.18 5.58 28.50
N THR A 4 2.93 6.37 27.74
CA THR A 4 2.55 6.82 26.38
C THR A 4 2.97 5.84 25.29
N ASN A 5 3.36 4.61 25.64
CA ASN A 5 3.71 3.61 24.63
C ASN A 5 2.45 3.15 23.89
N PRO A 6 2.40 3.30 22.55
CA PRO A 6 1.28 2.82 21.76
C PRO A 6 1.08 1.33 22.03
N GLN A 7 -0.15 0.95 22.36
CA GLN A 7 -0.51 -0.43 22.64
C GLN A 7 -0.97 -1.11 21.35
N PRO A 8 -0.43 -2.29 21.01
CA PRO A 8 -0.83 -3.04 19.83
C PRO A 8 -2.34 -3.29 19.81
N ASN A 9 -3.00 -2.91 18.72
CA ASN A 9 -4.37 -3.30 18.42
C ASN A 9 -4.36 -4.38 17.34
N PRO A 10 -4.42 -5.68 17.70
CA PRO A 10 -4.19 -6.78 16.75
C PRO A 10 -5.27 -6.86 15.66
N VAL A 11 -6.51 -6.46 15.98
CA VAL A 11 -7.60 -6.43 14.99
C VAL A 11 -7.34 -5.34 13.96
N ARG A 12 -6.91 -4.15 14.41
CA ARG A 12 -6.65 -3.04 13.52
C ARG A 12 -5.40 -3.27 12.68
N GLU A 13 -4.34 -3.81 13.27
CA GLU A 13 -3.13 -4.24 12.57
C GLU A 13 -3.47 -5.22 11.44
N ALA A 14 -4.29 -6.26 11.71
CA ALA A 14 -4.71 -7.21 10.68
C ALA A 14 -5.49 -6.54 9.52
N GLN A 15 -6.34 -5.55 9.84
CA GLN A 15 -7.07 -4.79 8.81
C GLN A 15 -6.14 -3.95 7.94
N ILE A 16 -5.21 -3.22 8.58
CA ILE A 16 -4.21 -2.40 7.90
C ILE A 16 -3.36 -3.30 6.99
N ASN A 17 -2.84 -4.40 7.53
CA ASN A 17 -2.00 -5.34 6.79
C ASN A 17 -2.74 -5.99 5.60
N ASN A 18 -4.02 -6.34 5.78
CA ASN A 18 -4.84 -6.84 4.67
C ASN A 18 -4.99 -5.77 3.58
N ARG A 19 -5.28 -4.52 3.98
CA ARG A 19 -5.45 -3.42 3.03
C ARG A 19 -4.16 -3.10 2.27
N LEU A 20 -3.01 -3.05 2.97
CA LEU A 20 -1.69 -2.90 2.35
C LEU A 20 -1.43 -4.02 1.32
N GLY A 21 -1.78 -5.26 1.64
CA GLY A 21 -1.69 -6.39 0.69
C GLY A 21 -2.60 -6.24 -0.54
N GLN A 22 -3.79 -5.68 -0.39
CA GLN A 22 -4.68 -5.36 -1.53
C GLN A 22 -4.08 -4.26 -2.41
N ILE A 23 -3.56 -3.19 -1.81
CA ILE A 23 -2.93 -2.08 -2.53
C ILE A 23 -1.72 -2.59 -3.32
N HIS A 24 -0.85 -3.39 -2.71
CA HIS A 24 0.30 -3.97 -3.38
C HIS A 24 -0.10 -4.80 -4.62
N ARG A 25 -1.12 -5.67 -4.49
CA ARG A 25 -1.65 -6.43 -5.64
C ARG A 25 -2.17 -5.51 -6.74
N ARG A 26 -2.90 -4.45 -6.38
CA ARG A 26 -3.45 -3.51 -7.36
C ARG A 26 -2.35 -2.73 -8.10
N LEU A 27 -1.31 -2.30 -7.40
CA LEU A 27 -0.15 -1.66 -8.04
C LEU A 27 0.58 -2.61 -8.99
N ALA A 28 0.71 -3.89 -8.64
CA ALA A 28 1.28 -4.90 -9.53
C ALA A 28 0.41 -5.14 -10.78
N GLU A 29 -0.93 -5.15 -10.64
CA GLU A 29 -1.85 -5.22 -11.78
C GLU A 29 -1.71 -4.02 -12.71
N ILE A 30 -1.66 -2.80 -12.16
CA ILE A 30 -1.44 -1.57 -12.93
C ILE A 30 -0.13 -1.69 -13.71
N ALA A 31 0.98 -2.04 -13.05
CA ALA A 31 2.27 -2.20 -13.70
C ALA A 31 2.24 -3.24 -14.83
N ALA A 32 1.52 -4.35 -14.66
CA ALA A 32 1.37 -5.37 -15.69
C ALA A 32 0.55 -4.87 -16.89
N ILE A 33 -0.53 -4.11 -16.66
CA ILE A 33 -1.34 -3.50 -17.72
C ILE A 33 -0.49 -2.50 -18.50
N GLU A 34 0.24 -1.63 -17.81
CA GLU A 34 1.09 -0.60 -18.43
C GLU A 34 2.23 -1.23 -19.24
N ALA A 35 2.88 -2.27 -18.72
CA ALA A 35 3.91 -3.02 -19.44
C ALA A 35 3.35 -3.65 -20.73
N LYS A 36 2.15 -4.24 -20.68
CA LYS A 36 1.49 -4.80 -21.87
C LYS A 36 1.09 -3.69 -22.85
N ALA A 37 0.54 -2.59 -22.34
CA ALA A 37 0.06 -1.46 -23.14
C ALA A 37 1.20 -0.75 -23.86
N ALA A 38 2.37 -0.62 -23.22
CA ALA A 38 3.58 -0.06 -23.81
C ALA A 38 4.04 -0.83 -25.06
N LEU A 39 3.80 -2.14 -25.13
CA LEU A 39 4.17 -2.97 -26.28
C LEU A 39 3.20 -2.86 -27.45
N VAL A 40 1.91 -2.64 -27.19
CA VAL A 40 0.84 -2.70 -28.21
C VAL A 40 0.15 -1.36 -28.49
N GLY A 41 0.58 -0.28 -27.81
CA GLY A 41 -0.05 1.04 -27.89
C GLY A 41 -1.47 1.10 -27.30
N GLY A 42 -1.76 0.23 -26.32
CA GLY A 42 -3.10 0.08 -25.71
C GLY A 42 -3.38 1.04 -24.55
N TYR A 43 -4.55 0.89 -23.91
CA TYR A 43 -4.91 1.61 -22.69
C TYR A 43 -3.92 1.29 -21.55
N GLY A 44 -3.36 2.33 -20.91
CA GLY A 44 -2.26 2.21 -19.94
C GLY A 44 -0.89 2.57 -20.53
N SER A 45 -0.80 2.95 -21.81
CA SER A 45 0.47 3.34 -22.45
C SER A 45 0.85 4.80 -22.22
N LYS A 46 -0.05 5.62 -21.66
CA LYS A 46 0.14 7.07 -21.49
C LYS A 46 -0.12 7.55 -20.06
N GLY A 47 0.04 6.67 -19.06
CA GLY A 47 -0.15 7.04 -17.65
C GLY A 47 -1.61 7.15 -17.23
N GLU A 48 -2.54 6.46 -17.91
CA GLU A 48 -3.96 6.49 -17.59
C GLU A 48 -4.26 6.02 -16.14
N PHE A 49 -3.36 5.25 -15.54
CA PHE A 49 -3.45 4.80 -14.15
C PHE A 49 -2.76 5.71 -13.14
N ASP A 50 -2.09 6.79 -13.56
CA ASP A 50 -1.37 7.70 -12.65
C ASP A 50 -2.25 8.25 -11.51
N PRO A 51 -3.50 8.69 -11.76
CA PRO A 51 -4.37 9.15 -10.68
C PRO A 51 -4.76 8.04 -9.70
N GLU A 52 -4.85 6.79 -10.16
CA GLU A 52 -5.12 5.64 -9.29
C GLU A 52 -3.87 5.29 -8.47
N ARG A 53 -2.71 5.21 -9.12
CA ARG A 53 -1.41 4.96 -8.49
C ARG A 53 -1.12 5.96 -7.37
N GLN A 54 -1.34 7.25 -7.63
CA GLN A 54 -1.13 8.31 -6.65
C GLN A 54 -2.04 8.13 -5.42
N ARG A 55 -3.33 7.85 -5.63
CA ARG A 55 -4.28 7.59 -4.53
C ARG A 55 -3.89 6.36 -3.69
N LEU A 56 -3.39 5.31 -4.34
CA LEU A 56 -2.93 4.10 -3.68
C LEU A 56 -1.66 4.33 -2.84
N ILE A 57 -0.74 5.16 -3.33
CA ILE A 57 0.46 5.58 -2.58
C ILE A 57 0.06 6.41 -1.35
N GLU A 58 -0.80 7.41 -1.52
CA GLU A 58 -1.28 8.24 -0.42
C GLU A 58 -2.10 7.45 0.62
N GLU A 59 -2.82 6.41 0.20
CA GLU A 59 -3.48 5.49 1.12
C GLU A 59 -2.46 4.62 1.87
N THR A 60 -1.41 4.17 1.18
CA THR A 60 -0.31 3.41 1.81
C THR A 60 0.37 4.24 2.89
N ASP A 61 0.77 5.47 2.60
CA ASP A 61 1.44 6.34 3.59
C ASP A 61 0.59 6.52 4.85
N ARG A 62 -0.70 6.81 4.69
CA ARG A 62 -1.63 6.95 5.82
C ARG A 62 -1.77 5.67 6.65
N LEU A 63 -1.80 4.50 6.00
CA LEU A 63 -1.90 3.22 6.67
C LEU A 63 -0.61 2.86 7.42
N LEU A 64 0.56 3.23 6.87
CA LEU A 64 1.85 3.06 7.54
C LEU A 64 1.96 3.95 8.78
N ASP A 65 1.54 5.21 8.68
CA ASP A 65 1.48 6.12 9.82
C ASP A 65 0.55 5.59 10.91
N GLU A 66 -0.62 5.06 10.52
CA GLU A 66 -1.57 4.46 11.46
C GLU A 66 -1.00 3.18 12.11
N LEU A 67 -0.31 2.34 11.34
CA LEU A 67 0.33 1.14 11.85
C LEU A 67 1.41 1.49 12.90
N ALA A 68 2.22 2.50 12.62
CA ALA A 68 3.21 3.02 13.56
C ALA A 68 2.55 3.60 14.83
N ALA A 69 1.44 4.33 14.67
CA ALA A 69 0.69 4.91 15.79
C ALA A 69 0.08 3.85 16.73
N ILE A 70 -0.23 2.66 16.23
CA ILE A 70 -0.72 1.53 17.06
C ILE A 70 0.41 0.59 17.51
N GLY A 71 1.67 0.88 17.19
CA GLY A 71 2.80 -0.01 17.52
C GLY A 71 2.76 -1.35 16.78
N GLY A 72 2.09 -1.40 15.62
CA GLY A 72 1.98 -2.60 14.80
C GLY A 72 3.21 -2.83 13.92
N THR A 73 3.28 -4.00 13.30
CA THR A 73 4.42 -4.44 12.50
C THR A 73 4.02 -4.73 11.06
N LEU A 74 4.93 -4.42 10.12
CA LEU A 74 4.71 -4.71 8.72
C LEU A 74 4.86 -6.21 8.46
N PRO A 75 3.95 -6.82 7.68
CA PRO A 75 4.07 -8.23 7.31
C PRO A 75 5.11 -8.45 6.21
N PHE A 76 5.56 -7.38 5.56
CA PHE A 76 6.57 -7.40 4.51
C PHE A 76 7.71 -6.48 4.94
N GLU A 77 8.70 -7.02 5.64
CA GLU A 77 9.98 -6.32 5.76
C GLU A 77 10.71 -6.45 4.41
N PRO A 78 11.12 -5.34 3.75
CA PRO A 78 12.07 -5.43 2.68
C PRO A 78 13.34 -6.06 3.25
N LYS A 79 13.78 -7.19 2.69
CA LYS A 79 15.07 -7.78 3.07
C LYS A 79 16.18 -6.73 2.85
N PRO A 80 17.09 -6.55 3.82
CA PRO A 80 18.23 -5.65 3.68
C PRO A 80 19.15 -6.04 2.51
#